data_AF-A0A661FZD8-F1
#
_entry.id   AF-A0A661FZD8-F1
#
_cell.length_a   1.000
_cell.length_b   1.000
_cell.length_c   1.000
_cell.angle_alpha   90.00
_cell.angle_beta   90.00
_cell.angle_gamma   90.00
#
_symmetry.space_group_name_H-M   'P 1'
#
loop_
_entity.id
_entity.type
_entity.pdbx_description
1 polymer ?
#
loop_
_entity_poly.entity_id
_entity_poly.type
_entity_poly.pdbx_seq_one_letter_code
_entity_poly.pdbx_strand_id
1 'polypeptide(L)'
;MKHALIALLILVVAAPATAGLYDTQRLNTLYKMEINGIRAYDDGDYKTAFKYLSDTASKGLKESQYLLSIMFMQGQGTNKSILFGLAWLGVACESGNEEWQKTFDTMYQALNTAQRSMVDEKIKAYAEKYGSDTQGVTCAKRTAVGSRNFELRCAKSQGTYPDYDIELALTR
;
A
#
# COMPACT_ATOMS: atom_id res chain seq x y z
N MET A 1 -6.24 67.71 -27.37
CA MET A 1 -6.45 66.96 -26.12
C MET A 1 -7.40 65.81 -26.37
N LYS A 2 -6.96 64.56 -26.17
CA LYS A 2 -7.75 63.38 -25.78
C LYS A 2 -6.78 62.20 -25.70
N HIS A 3 -6.16 62.03 -24.54
CA HIS A 3 -5.44 60.81 -24.20
C HIS A 3 -6.46 59.71 -23.92
N ALA A 4 -6.51 58.68 -24.76
CA ALA A 4 -7.24 57.46 -24.48
C ALA A 4 -6.38 56.61 -23.54
N LEU A 5 -6.78 56.57 -22.26
CA LEU A 5 -6.24 55.66 -21.26
C LEU A 5 -6.68 54.23 -21.61
N ILE A 6 -5.72 53.38 -21.98
CA ILE A 6 -5.90 51.94 -22.11
C ILE A 6 -5.83 51.34 -20.70
N ALA A 7 -6.98 50.93 -20.16
CA ALA A 7 -7.04 50.16 -18.93
C ALA A 7 -6.63 48.70 -19.24
N LEU A 8 -5.40 48.34 -18.89
CA LEU A 8 -4.89 46.98 -18.97
C LEU A 8 -5.52 46.16 -17.83
N LEU A 9 -6.54 45.36 -18.17
CA LEU A 9 -7.23 44.46 -17.26
C LEU A 9 -6.32 43.25 -16.99
N ILE A 10 -5.62 43.24 -15.86
CA ILE A 10 -4.82 42.10 -15.42
C ILE A 10 -5.78 41.00 -14.96
N LEU A 11 -5.99 39.99 -15.81
CA LEU A 11 -6.63 38.73 -15.41
C LEU A 11 -5.69 37.97 -14.48
N VAL A 12 -5.92 38.08 -13.17
CA VAL A 12 -5.32 37.18 -12.19
C VAL A 12 -5.97 35.81 -12.40
N VAL A 13 -5.26 34.90 -13.07
CA VAL A 13 -5.67 33.49 -13.13
C VAL A 13 -5.42 32.91 -11.75
N ALA A 14 -6.44 32.94 -10.89
CA ALA A 14 -6.42 32.19 -9.65
C ALA A 14 -6.31 30.69 -10.00
N ALA A 15 -5.17 30.06 -9.67
CA ALA A 15 -5.06 28.61 -9.73
C ALA A 15 -6.23 28.02 -8.92
N PRO A 16 -7.04 27.12 -9.49
CA PRO A 16 -8.23 26.65 -8.80
C PRO A 16 -7.82 25.91 -7.54
N ALA A 17 -8.44 26.25 -6.41
CA ALA A 17 -8.26 25.61 -5.10
C ALA A 17 -8.67 24.11 -5.09
N THR A 18 -8.89 23.50 -6.25
CA THR A 18 -9.44 22.15 -6.44
C THR A 18 -8.36 21.06 -6.49
N ALA A 19 -7.10 21.39 -6.76
CA ALA A 19 -6.01 20.41 -6.84
C ALA A 19 -5.87 19.61 -5.52
N GLY A 20 -5.93 20.29 -4.36
CA GLY A 20 -5.85 19.62 -3.05
C GLY A 20 -7.10 18.81 -2.66
N LEU A 21 -8.28 19.15 -3.20
CA LEU A 21 -9.52 18.43 -2.92
C LEU A 21 -9.60 17.11 -3.70
N TYR A 22 -9.11 17.08 -4.93
CA TYR A 22 -9.07 15.87 -5.76
C TYR A 22 -8.16 14.79 -5.14
N ASP A 23 -6.98 15.20 -4.70
CA ASP A 23 -6.00 14.33 -4.04
C ASP A 23 -6.56 13.74 -2.72
N THR A 24 -7.26 14.56 -1.92
CA THR A 24 -7.94 14.11 -0.69
C THR A 24 -9.04 13.09 -0.98
N GLN A 25 -9.84 13.30 -2.03
CA GLN A 25 -10.88 12.34 -2.42
C GLN A 25 -10.29 11.00 -2.89
N ARG A 26 -9.16 11.03 -3.60
CA ARG A 26 -8.48 9.82 -4.06
C ARG A 26 -7.96 8.98 -2.89
N LEU A 27 -7.29 9.60 -1.91
CA LEU A 27 -6.86 8.88 -0.70
C LEU A 27 -8.04 8.34 0.10
N ASN A 28 -9.11 9.13 0.26
CA ASN A 28 -10.32 8.66 0.94
C ASN A 28 -10.93 7.44 0.25
N THR A 29 -10.91 7.41 -1.09
CA THR A 29 -11.41 6.27 -1.86
C THR A 29 -10.52 5.06 -1.67
N LEU A 30 -9.20 5.24 -1.69
CA LEU A 30 -8.23 4.17 -1.47
C LEU A 30 -8.38 3.53 -0.09
N TYR A 31 -8.46 4.31 0.99
CA TYR A 31 -8.66 3.77 2.34
C TYR A 31 -10.03 3.11 2.50
N LYS A 32 -11.08 3.61 1.85
CA LYS A 32 -12.39 2.94 1.82
C LYS A 32 -12.31 1.58 1.12
N MET A 33 -11.55 1.47 0.03
CA MET A 33 -11.30 0.19 -0.64
C MET A 33 -10.59 -0.79 0.30
N GLU A 34 -9.56 -0.35 1.02
CA GLU A 34 -8.83 -1.19 1.98
C GLU A 34 -9.77 -1.69 3.08
N ILE A 35 -10.55 -0.80 3.69
CA ILE A 35 -11.54 -1.16 4.73
C ILE A 35 -12.55 -2.19 4.20
N ASN A 36 -13.05 -2.02 2.97
CA ASN A 36 -13.98 -2.97 2.36
C ASN A 36 -13.31 -4.32 2.09
N GLY A 37 -12.04 -4.32 1.66
CA GLY A 37 -11.25 -5.54 1.49
C GLY A 37 -11.02 -6.29 2.79
N ILE A 38 -10.67 -5.57 3.87
CA ILE A 38 -10.50 -6.14 5.22
C ILE A 38 -11.81 -6.74 5.71
N ARG A 39 -12.94 -6.01 5.58
CA ARG A 39 -14.25 -6.53 5.96
C ARG A 39 -14.63 -7.79 5.18
N ALA A 40 -14.42 -7.79 3.86
CA ALA A 40 -14.68 -8.97 3.05
C ALA A 40 -13.79 -10.16 3.47
N TYR A 41 -12.55 -9.91 3.89
CA TYR A 41 -11.66 -10.94 4.40
C TYR A 41 -12.20 -11.55 5.70
N ASP A 42 -12.63 -10.69 6.64
CA ASP A 42 -13.21 -11.08 7.93
C ASP A 42 -14.53 -11.86 7.76
N ASP A 43 -15.35 -11.46 6.78
CA ASP A 43 -16.61 -12.11 6.41
C ASP A 43 -16.41 -13.43 5.63
N GLY A 44 -15.16 -13.75 5.24
CA GLY A 44 -14.82 -14.94 4.46
C GLY A 44 -15.13 -14.83 2.95
N ASP A 45 -15.51 -13.66 2.44
CA ASP A 45 -15.59 -13.37 1.01
C ASP A 45 -14.20 -13.09 0.44
N TYR A 46 -13.40 -14.15 0.37
CA TYR A 46 -12.01 -14.05 -0.03
C TYR A 46 -11.82 -13.59 -1.48
N LYS A 47 -12.80 -13.77 -2.37
CA LYS A 47 -12.67 -13.27 -3.75
C LYS A 47 -12.76 -11.74 -3.78
N THR A 48 -13.73 -11.18 -3.07
CA THR A 48 -13.89 -9.72 -2.97
C THR A 48 -12.73 -9.11 -2.18
N ALA A 49 -12.33 -9.75 -1.08
CA ALA A 49 -11.17 -9.35 -0.30
C ALA A 49 -9.91 -9.31 -1.16
N PHE A 50 -9.64 -10.37 -1.93
CA PHE A 50 -8.43 -10.47 -2.75
C PHE A 50 -8.36 -9.33 -3.75
N LYS A 51 -9.49 -9.03 -4.41
CA LYS A 51 -9.59 -7.93 -5.37
C LYS A 51 -9.28 -6.57 -4.73
N TYR A 52 -9.93 -6.23 -3.62
CA TYR A 52 -9.70 -4.92 -3.00
C TYR A 52 -8.31 -4.81 -2.37
N LEU A 53 -7.87 -5.85 -1.68
CA LEU A 53 -6.59 -5.88 -0.99
C LEU A 53 -5.41 -5.94 -1.97
N SER A 54 -5.57 -6.59 -3.14
CA SER A 54 -4.57 -6.49 -4.21
C SER A 54 -4.44 -5.04 -4.66
N ASP A 55 -5.55 -4.38 -5.00
CA ASP A 55 -5.51 -3.02 -5.52
C ASP A 55 -4.87 -2.05 -4.51
N THR A 56 -5.15 -2.18 -3.22
CA THR A 56 -4.59 -1.30 -2.19
C THR A 56 -3.17 -1.67 -1.79
N ALA A 57 -2.79 -2.95 -1.82
CA ALA A 57 -1.42 -3.41 -1.59
C ALA A 57 -0.46 -2.88 -2.67
N SER A 58 -0.90 -2.79 -3.93
CA SER A 58 -0.10 -2.19 -5.01
C SER A 58 0.18 -0.70 -4.79
N LYS A 59 -0.69 -0.03 -4.02
CA LYS A 59 -0.53 1.39 -3.62
C LYS A 59 0.27 1.58 -2.34
N GLY A 60 0.91 0.52 -1.83
CA GLY A 60 1.81 0.59 -0.68
C GLY A 60 1.13 0.47 0.68
N LEU A 61 -0.20 0.24 0.74
CA LEU A 61 -0.88 0.14 2.03
C LEU A 61 -0.46 -1.14 2.76
N LYS A 62 0.17 -0.96 3.93
CA LYS A 62 0.92 -2.03 4.62
C LYS A 62 0.04 -3.11 5.20
N GLU A 63 -1.14 -2.75 5.71
CA GLU A 63 -2.13 -3.72 6.17
C GLU A 63 -2.62 -4.60 5.01
N SER A 64 -2.94 -3.97 3.87
CA SER A 64 -3.29 -4.69 2.64
C SER A 64 -2.19 -5.64 2.17
N GLN A 65 -0.92 -5.21 2.21
CA GLN A 65 0.22 -6.08 1.86
C GLN A 65 0.35 -7.28 2.81
N TYR A 66 0.16 -7.05 4.10
CA TYR A 66 0.14 -8.11 5.10
C TYR A 66 -1.00 -9.10 4.84
N LEU A 67 -2.24 -8.65 4.70
CA LEU A 67 -3.38 -9.54 4.47
C LEU A 67 -3.27 -10.28 3.14
N LEU A 68 -2.85 -9.61 2.07
CA LEU A 68 -2.61 -10.24 0.78
C LEU A 68 -1.55 -11.35 0.87
N SER A 69 -0.54 -11.17 1.74
CA SER A 69 0.44 -12.22 2.02
C SER A 69 -0.21 -13.48 2.57
N ILE A 70 -1.11 -13.34 3.55
CA ILE A 70 -1.85 -14.44 4.15
C ILE A 70 -2.73 -15.11 3.11
N MET A 71 -3.43 -14.31 2.29
CA MET A 71 -4.30 -14.82 1.23
C MET A 71 -3.56 -15.68 0.22
N PHE A 72 -2.36 -15.28 -0.21
CA PHE A 72 -1.50 -16.12 -1.04
C PHE A 72 -1.03 -17.37 -0.31
N MET A 73 -0.64 -17.29 0.96
CA MET A 73 -0.15 -18.47 1.70
C MET A 73 -1.25 -19.48 1.98
N GLN A 74 -2.50 -19.04 2.06
CA GLN A 74 -3.66 -19.90 2.32
C GLN A 74 -4.43 -20.29 1.05
N GLY A 75 -4.21 -19.60 -0.08
CA GLY A 75 -5.00 -19.79 -1.30
C GLY A 75 -6.42 -19.23 -1.17
N GLN A 76 -6.58 -18.13 -0.42
CA GLN A 76 -7.86 -17.46 -0.24
C GLN A 76 -8.10 -16.49 -1.38
N GLY A 77 -9.13 -16.72 -2.18
CA GLY A 77 -9.45 -15.87 -3.34
C GLY A 77 -8.43 -15.93 -4.49
N THR A 78 -7.39 -16.76 -4.35
CA THR A 78 -6.29 -16.94 -5.31
C THR A 78 -5.68 -18.33 -5.14
N ASN A 79 -4.69 -18.68 -5.96
CA ASN A 79 -3.92 -19.90 -5.78
C ASN A 79 -2.91 -19.78 -4.63
N LYS A 80 -2.77 -20.87 -3.89
CA LYS A 80 -1.80 -20.95 -2.81
C LYS A 80 -0.37 -20.80 -3.36
N SER A 81 0.38 -19.85 -2.81
CA SER A 81 1.80 -19.65 -3.10
C SER A 81 2.52 -19.05 -1.89
N ILE A 82 3.42 -19.84 -1.30
CA ILE A 82 4.28 -19.37 -0.20
C ILE A 82 5.28 -18.31 -0.68
N LEU A 83 5.80 -18.45 -1.91
CA LEU A 83 6.75 -17.49 -2.49
C LEU A 83 6.14 -16.10 -2.61
N PHE A 84 4.95 -15.99 -3.21
CA PHE A 84 4.26 -14.70 -3.37
C PHE A 84 3.81 -14.15 -2.02
N GLY A 85 3.34 -15.03 -1.12
CA GLY A 85 3.00 -14.67 0.24
C GLY A 85 4.17 -14.01 0.98
N LEU A 86 5.31 -14.69 1.05
CA LEU A 86 6.49 -14.15 1.73
C LEU A 86 7.05 -12.91 1.08
N ALA A 87 6.94 -12.76 -0.25
CA ALA A 87 7.32 -11.53 -0.93
C ALA A 87 6.47 -10.33 -0.47
N TRP A 88 5.15 -10.48 -0.43
CA TRP A 88 4.24 -9.44 0.07
C TRP A 88 4.45 -9.15 1.56
N LEU A 89 4.66 -10.19 2.37
CA LEU A 89 4.95 -10.04 3.80
C LEU A 89 6.27 -9.28 4.02
N GLY A 90 7.31 -9.59 3.24
CA GLY A 90 8.60 -8.91 3.31
C GLY A 90 8.48 -7.40 3.04
N VAL A 91 7.68 -7.01 2.04
CA VAL A 91 7.43 -5.57 1.77
C VAL A 91 6.54 -4.92 2.84
N ALA A 92 5.61 -5.67 3.44
CA ALA A 92 4.81 -5.19 4.56
C ALA A 92 5.68 -4.87 5.80
N CYS A 93 6.79 -5.59 5.98
CA CYS A 93 7.73 -5.39 7.09
C CYS A 93 8.46 -4.03 7.04
N GLU A 94 8.49 -3.33 5.91
CA GLU A 94 8.96 -1.92 5.83
C GLU A 94 8.20 -0.98 6.78
N SER A 95 7.01 -1.38 7.22
CA SER A 95 6.25 -0.66 8.25
C SER A 95 6.97 -0.60 9.61
N GLY A 96 7.89 -1.53 9.90
CA GLY A 96 8.49 -1.69 11.22
C GLY A 96 7.57 -2.40 12.23
N ASN A 97 6.53 -3.09 11.77
CA ASN A 97 5.70 -3.94 12.62
C ASN A 97 6.49 -5.19 13.06
N GLU A 98 6.77 -5.28 14.36
CA GLU A 98 7.59 -6.35 14.94
C GLU A 98 6.91 -7.73 14.88
N GLU A 99 5.58 -7.78 14.93
CA GLU A 99 4.84 -9.04 14.82
C GLU A 99 4.90 -9.60 13.39
N TRP A 100 4.77 -8.72 12.39
CA TRP A 100 4.90 -9.12 10.99
C TRP A 100 6.33 -9.54 10.66
N GLN A 101 7.32 -8.80 11.17
CA GLN A 101 8.74 -9.19 11.02
C GLN A 101 9.01 -10.55 11.64
N LYS A 102 8.53 -10.81 12.87
CA LYS A 102 8.68 -12.10 13.53
C LYS A 102 8.03 -13.23 12.72
N THR A 103 6.86 -12.97 12.15
CA THR A 103 6.15 -13.92 11.28
C THR A 103 6.97 -14.21 10.02
N PHE A 104 7.48 -13.17 9.36
CA PHE A 104 8.36 -13.30 8.21
C PHE A 104 9.60 -14.13 8.54
N ASP A 105 10.32 -13.76 9.60
CA ASP A 105 11.57 -14.42 10.02
C ASP A 105 11.34 -15.91 10.30
N THR A 106 10.25 -16.24 11.00
CA THR A 106 9.90 -17.63 11.33
C THR A 106 9.70 -18.46 10.06
N MET A 107 8.94 -17.92 9.10
CA MET A 107 8.67 -18.64 7.85
C MET A 107 9.89 -18.69 6.95
N TYR A 108 10.65 -17.59 6.87
CA TYR A 108 11.85 -17.48 6.05
C TYR A 108 12.96 -18.41 6.55
N GLN A 109 13.11 -18.58 7.87
CA GLN A 109 14.07 -19.53 8.45
C GLN A 109 13.76 -20.99 8.08
N ALA A 110 12.49 -21.34 7.85
CA ALA A 110 12.09 -22.68 7.42
C ALA A 110 12.44 -22.97 5.94
N LEU A 111 12.79 -21.97 5.15
CA LEU A 111 13.13 -22.13 3.74
C LEU A 111 14.56 -22.65 3.54
N ASN A 112 14.75 -23.46 2.49
CA ASN A 112 16.07 -23.81 2.00
C ASN A 112 16.72 -22.64 1.23
N THR A 113 18.01 -22.75 0.93
CA THR A 113 18.79 -21.69 0.26
C THR A 113 18.20 -21.24 -1.08
N ALA A 114 17.72 -22.18 -1.90
CA ALA A 114 17.15 -21.84 -3.20
C ALA A 114 15.84 -21.05 -3.05
N GLN A 115 14.96 -21.47 -2.13
CA GLN A 115 13.71 -20.78 -1.84
C GLN A 115 13.93 -19.38 -1.27
N ARG A 116 14.91 -19.22 -0.36
CA ARG A 116 15.29 -17.91 0.18
C ARG A 116 15.73 -16.96 -0.92
N SER A 117 16.59 -17.41 -1.83
CA SER A 117 17.03 -16.61 -2.97
C SER A 117 15.86 -16.14 -3.84
N MET A 118 14.87 -17.00 -4.08
CA MET A 118 13.66 -16.62 -4.84
C MET A 118 12.82 -15.58 -4.08
N VAL A 119 12.67 -15.74 -2.76
CA VAL A 119 11.94 -14.79 -1.92
C VAL A 119 12.64 -13.44 -1.90
N ASP A 120 13.96 -13.41 -1.71
CA ASP A 120 14.75 -12.18 -1.65
C ASP A 120 14.66 -11.38 -2.96
N GLU A 121 14.81 -12.07 -4.10
CA GLU A 121 14.64 -11.46 -5.43
C GLU A 121 13.23 -10.86 -5.58
N LYS A 122 12.21 -11.59 -5.13
CA LYS A 122 10.82 -11.15 -5.22
C LYS A 122 10.52 -9.97 -4.32
N ILE A 123 11.02 -9.97 -3.08
CA ILE A 123 10.88 -8.85 -2.14
C ILE A 123 11.50 -7.61 -2.76
N LYS A 124 12.72 -7.71 -3.32
CA LYS A 124 13.37 -6.58 -3.99
C LYS A 124 12.49 -6.03 -5.13
N ALA A 125 12.03 -6.90 -6.02
CA ALA A 125 11.18 -6.48 -7.15
C ALA A 125 9.85 -5.87 -6.70
N TYR A 126 9.28 -6.35 -5.59
CA TYR A 126 8.04 -5.83 -5.03
C TYR A 126 8.24 -4.52 -4.29
N ALA A 127 9.33 -4.36 -3.53
CA ALA A 127 9.68 -3.12 -2.85
C ALA A 127 9.91 -1.98 -3.86
N GLU A 128 10.57 -2.25 -4.99
CA GLU A 128 10.78 -1.27 -6.06
C GLU A 128 9.47 -0.71 -6.63
N LYS A 129 8.40 -1.51 -6.69
CA LYS A 129 7.10 -1.13 -7.29
C LYS A 129 6.07 -0.67 -6.27
N TYR A 130 5.94 -1.41 -5.18
CA TYR A 130 4.86 -1.36 -4.21
C TYR A 130 5.36 -0.96 -2.81
N GLY A 131 6.67 -0.74 -2.63
CA GLY A 131 7.26 -0.33 -1.36
C GLY A 131 6.84 1.06 -0.91
N SER A 132 7.15 1.35 0.36
CA SER A 132 6.82 2.61 1.03
C SER A 132 7.31 3.82 0.27
N ASP A 133 8.58 3.81 -0.14
CA ASP A 133 9.21 4.96 -0.80
C ASP A 133 8.59 5.23 -2.17
N THR A 134 8.47 4.20 -3.02
CA THR A 134 7.88 4.30 -4.36
C THR A 134 6.43 4.78 -4.32
N GLN A 135 5.67 4.34 -3.32
CA GLN A 135 4.25 4.65 -3.18
C GLN A 135 3.99 5.80 -2.20
N GLY A 136 5.01 6.48 -1.69
CA GLY A 136 4.87 7.62 -0.78
C GLY A 136 4.11 7.30 0.51
N VAL A 137 4.31 6.10 1.07
CA VAL A 137 3.78 5.68 2.36
C VAL A 137 4.83 5.87 3.44
N THR A 138 4.44 6.47 4.57
CA THR A 138 5.33 6.67 5.72
C THR A 138 4.70 6.04 6.95
N CYS A 139 5.47 5.21 7.65
CA CYS A 139 5.07 4.58 8.90
C CYS A 139 5.84 5.17 10.07
N ALA A 140 5.14 5.46 11.17
CA ALA A 140 5.74 5.99 12.38
C ALA A 140 5.08 5.37 13.62
N LYS A 141 5.91 4.97 14.58
CA LYS A 141 5.44 4.64 15.93
C LYS A 141 4.99 5.93 16.62
N ARG A 142 3.77 5.94 17.13
CA ARG A 142 3.17 7.05 17.87
C ARG A 142 2.89 6.61 19.29
N THR A 143 3.39 7.34 20.26
CA THR A 143 3.11 7.07 21.68
C THR A 143 2.15 8.12 22.18
N ALA A 144 1.01 7.69 22.75
CA ALA A 144 0.15 8.62 23.47
C ALA A 144 0.90 9.17 24.69
N VAL A 145 0.72 10.44 25.02
CA VAL A 145 1.38 11.06 26.18
C VAL A 145 1.04 10.24 27.45
N GLY A 146 2.06 9.70 28.11
CA GLY A 146 1.92 8.86 29.31
C GLY A 146 1.70 7.36 29.06
N SER A 147 1.60 6.91 27.80
CA SER A 147 1.49 5.49 27.45
C SER A 147 2.87 4.83 27.31
N ARG A 148 3.00 3.58 27.75
CA ARG A 148 4.13 2.71 27.38
C ARG A 148 3.90 1.97 26.06
N ASN A 149 2.66 1.95 25.58
CA ASN A 149 2.28 1.36 24.32
C ASN A 149 2.43 2.39 23.20
N PHE A 150 3.02 1.96 22.09
CA PHE A 150 3.06 2.71 20.85
C PHE A 150 2.06 2.12 19.86
N GLU A 151 1.46 2.98 19.05
CA GLU A 151 0.63 2.64 17.92
C GLU A 151 1.47 2.82 16.66
N LEU A 152 1.58 1.79 15.82
CA LEU A 152 2.20 1.94 14.51
C LEU A 152 1.17 2.54 13.54
N ARG A 153 1.46 3.72 13.01
CA ARG A 153 0.61 4.37 12.00
C ARG A 153 1.34 4.54 10.69
N CYS A 154 0.77 3.99 9.64
CA CYS A 154 1.19 4.22 8.26
C CYS A 154 0.23 5.19 7.57
N ALA A 155 0.77 6.12 6.79
CA ALA A 155 -0.02 7.06 6.01
C ALA A 155 0.58 7.22 4.62
N LYS A 156 -0.26 7.08 3.59
CA LYS A 156 0.06 7.48 2.22
C LYS A 156 -0.05 9.00 2.09
N SER A 157 0.97 9.63 1.52
CA SER A 157 1.00 11.06 1.24
C SER A 157 0.23 11.39 -0.05
N GLN A 158 -0.13 12.66 -0.20
CA GLN A 158 -0.73 13.16 -1.43
C GLN A 158 0.32 13.26 -2.53
N GLY A 159 -0.06 12.89 -3.75
CA GLY A 159 0.84 12.97 -4.89
C GLY A 159 0.50 12.00 -6.01
N THR A 160 1.34 12.03 -7.04
CA THR A 160 1.29 11.10 -8.16
C THR A 160 2.35 10.03 -7.96
N TYR A 161 1.90 8.78 -7.86
CA TYR A 161 2.76 7.60 -7.74
C TYR A 161 2.52 6.70 -8.95
N PRO A 162 3.53 5.96 -9.41
CA PRO A 162 3.38 5.00 -10.49
C PRO A 162 2.30 3.96 -10.17
N ASP A 163 1.57 3.55 -11.20
CA ASP A 163 0.62 2.45 -11.13
C ASP A 163 1.26 1.20 -11.74
N TYR A 164 1.16 0.08 -11.03
CA TYR A 164 1.73 -1.19 -11.42
C TYR A 164 0.67 -2.27 -11.23
N ASP A 165 0.45 -3.05 -12.28
CA ASP A 165 -0.36 -4.26 -12.15
C ASP A 165 0.28 -5.22 -11.16
N ILE A 166 -0.54 -5.92 -10.39
CA ILE A 166 -0.06 -6.97 -9.49
C ILE A 166 0.24 -8.22 -10.28
N GLU A 167 1.41 -8.78 -10.01
CA GLU A 167 1.72 -10.13 -10.45
C GLU A 167 0.90 -11.14 -9.64
N LEU A 168 -0.03 -11.78 -10.32
CA LEU A 168 -0.93 -12.77 -9.73
C LEU A 168 -0.34 -14.18 -9.87
N ALA A 169 -0.55 -15.01 -8.85
CA ALA A 169 -0.37 -16.45 -8.97
C ALA A 169 -1.45 -16.98 -9.93
N LEU A 170 -1.19 -16.93 -11.23
CA LEU A 170 -2.15 -17.34 -12.25
C LEU A 170 -2.66 -18.76 -11.98
N THR A 171 -3.97 -18.93 -12.12
CA THR A 171 -4.64 -20.22 -12.32
C THR A 171 -4.13 -20.82 -13.62
N ARG A 172 -3.35 -21.90 -13.51
CA ARG A 172 -3.28 -22.89 -14.58
C ARG A 172 -4.51 -23.78 -14.53
#